data_AF-A0AAC9AEE2-F1
#
_entry.id   AF-A0AAC9AEE2-F1
#
_cell.length_a   1.000
_cell.length_b   1.000
_cell.length_c   1.000
_cell.angle_alpha   90.00
_cell.angle_beta   90.00
_cell.angle_gamma   90.00
#
_symmetry.space_group_name_H-M   'P 1'
#
loop_
_entity.id
_entity.type
_entity.pdbx_description
1 polymer ?
#
loop_
_entity_poly.entity_id
_entity_poly.type
_entity_poly.pdbx_seq_one_letter_code
_entity_poly.pdbx_strand_id
1 'polypeptide(L)'
;MPSRYAQFKEKLPISLLSDETLLAFRVLLDEPLDIVDFAQDIADLAQYPERLKDSYRKEWEAYVIKALAFEIRQHDDLSPAEFIDLMMEKVEDVQQNNDTYHNLLRQVHHAKGILQSENTIVFPTPLRQQLTAFLLPITTIPTPKK
;
A
#
# COMPACT_ATOMS: atom_id res chain seq x y z
N MET A 1 26.77 21.31 -13.36
CA MET A 1 26.63 20.20 -12.41
C MET A 1 25.17 20.15 -11.96
N PRO A 2 24.46 19.01 -12.10
CA PRO A 2 23.10 18.89 -11.59
C PRO A 2 23.10 19.11 -10.06
N SER A 3 22.05 19.73 -9.53
CA SER A 3 21.92 19.94 -8.08
C SER A 3 21.94 18.60 -7.34
N ARG A 4 22.41 18.56 -6.08
CA ARG A 4 22.42 17.35 -5.24
C ARG A 4 21.06 16.64 -5.23
N TYR A 5 20.00 17.44 -5.14
CA TYR A 5 18.61 16.96 -5.24
C TYR A 5 18.25 16.34 -6.60
N ALA A 6 18.71 16.91 -7.71
CA ALA A 6 18.46 16.34 -9.04
C ALA A 6 19.14 14.97 -9.21
N GLN A 7 20.38 14.83 -8.71
CA GLN A 7 21.11 13.56 -8.72
C GLN A 7 20.43 12.51 -7.82
N PHE A 8 19.93 12.94 -6.67
CA PHE A 8 19.14 12.09 -5.78
C PHE A 8 17.86 11.58 -6.44
N LYS A 9 17.08 12.49 -7.06
CA LYS A 9 15.81 12.14 -7.72
C LYS A 9 15.99 11.17 -8.89
N GLU A 10 17.13 11.25 -9.59
CA GLU A 10 17.49 10.31 -10.65
C GLU A 10 17.82 8.92 -10.10
N LYS A 11 18.49 8.85 -8.95
CA LYS A 11 18.94 7.60 -8.33
C LYS A 11 17.86 6.90 -7.51
N LEU A 12 16.93 7.64 -6.91
CA LEU A 12 15.80 7.10 -6.15
C LEU A 12 14.46 7.56 -6.76
N PRO A 13 13.94 6.82 -7.75
CA PRO A 13 12.66 7.14 -8.37
C PRO A 13 11.50 6.75 -7.43
N ILE A 14 11.09 7.67 -6.55
CA ILE A 14 10.02 7.47 -5.55
C ILE A 14 8.73 6.89 -6.17
N SER A 15 8.40 7.28 -7.39
CA SER A 15 7.20 6.79 -8.10
C SER A 15 7.21 5.31 -8.42
N LEU A 16 8.39 4.68 -8.46
CA LEU A 16 8.57 3.25 -8.73
C LEU A 16 8.61 2.41 -7.45
N LEU A 17 8.57 3.04 -6.28
CA LEU A 17 8.51 2.31 -5.02
C LEU A 17 7.17 1.60 -4.88
N SER A 18 7.22 0.43 -4.23
CA SER A 18 6.01 -0.28 -3.85
C SER A 18 5.25 0.48 -2.77
N ASP A 19 3.95 0.22 -2.64
CA ASP A 19 3.12 0.88 -1.63
C ASP A 19 3.66 0.60 -0.21
N GLU A 20 4.25 -0.57 0.00
CA GLU A 20 4.81 -1.02 1.26
C GLU A 20 6.07 -0.23 1.65
N THR A 21 6.96 0.01 0.68
CA THR A 21 8.16 0.86 0.90
C THR A 21 7.77 2.33 1.02
N LEU A 22 6.82 2.80 0.22
CA LEU A 22 6.35 4.18 0.27
C LEU A 22 5.66 4.48 1.62
N LEU A 23 4.88 3.53 2.14
CA LEU A 23 4.29 3.59 3.48
C LEU A 23 5.38 3.65 4.57
N ALA A 24 6.42 2.84 4.45
CA ALA A 24 7.53 2.85 5.41
C ALA A 24 8.26 4.20 5.40
N PHE A 25 8.51 4.80 4.22
CA PHE A 25 9.02 6.17 4.11
C PHE A 25 8.09 7.19 4.76
N ARG A 26 6.77 7.05 4.56
CA ARG A 26 5.79 7.97 5.14
C ARG A 26 5.79 7.92 6.67
N VAL A 27 5.95 6.73 7.26
CA VAL A 27 6.09 6.51 8.71
C VAL A 27 7.43 7.01 9.23
N LEU A 28 8.52 6.75 8.51
CA LEU A 28 9.88 7.17 8.90
C LEU A 28 10.03 8.70 8.94
N LEU A 29 9.45 9.38 7.96
CA LEU A 29 9.56 10.82 7.74
C LEU A 29 8.40 11.59 8.38
N ASP A 30 7.55 10.93 9.16
CA ASP A 30 6.44 11.60 9.83
C ASP A 30 6.96 12.40 11.03
N GLU A 31 6.64 13.68 11.08
CA GLU A 31 6.93 14.51 12.25
C GLU A 31 5.80 14.31 13.28
N PRO A 32 6.11 14.17 14.58
CA PRO A 32 5.12 13.90 15.64
C PRO A 32 4.05 15.00 15.86
N LEU A 33 4.06 16.08 15.06
CA LEU A 33 3.15 17.23 15.18
C LEU A 33 2.31 17.50 13.93
N ASP A 34 2.50 16.78 12.81
CA ASP A 34 1.74 17.01 11.57
C ASP A 34 0.97 15.76 11.14
N ILE A 35 0.16 15.26 12.08
CA ILE A 35 -0.88 14.28 11.80
C ILE A 35 -2.02 15.01 11.07
N VAL A 36 -1.78 15.45 9.83
CA VAL A 36 -2.80 15.23 8.80
C VAL A 36 -3.14 13.76 8.94
N ASP A 37 -4.42 13.45 9.14
CA ASP A 37 -4.92 12.23 9.77
C ASP A 37 -4.58 10.97 8.98
N PHE A 38 -3.29 10.63 8.88
CA PHE A 38 -2.73 9.63 7.98
C PHE A 38 -3.18 8.24 8.42
N ALA A 39 -3.29 8.05 9.73
CA ALA A 39 -3.93 6.88 10.31
C ALA A 39 -5.41 6.79 9.90
N GLN A 40 -6.14 7.92 9.89
CA GLN A 40 -7.53 7.94 9.42
C GLN A 40 -7.66 7.77 7.91
N ASP A 41 -6.78 8.35 7.09
CA ASP A 41 -6.75 8.12 5.64
C ASP A 41 -6.53 6.63 5.35
N ILE A 42 -5.67 5.98 6.13
CA ILE A 42 -5.48 4.53 6.03
C ILE A 42 -6.69 3.77 6.57
N ALA A 43 -7.35 4.24 7.63
CA ALA A 43 -8.58 3.63 8.13
C ALA A 43 -9.74 3.73 7.13
N ASP A 44 -9.84 4.86 6.42
CA ASP A 44 -10.85 5.15 5.39
C ASP A 44 -10.73 4.17 4.21
N LEU A 45 -9.54 3.59 3.97
CA LEU A 45 -9.34 2.55 2.95
C LEU A 45 -10.16 1.29 3.21
N ALA A 46 -10.62 1.05 4.45
CA ALA A 46 -11.53 -0.05 4.74
C ALA A 46 -12.91 0.15 4.07
N GLN A 47 -13.33 1.41 3.88
CA GLN A 47 -14.61 1.76 3.26
C GLN A 47 -14.44 2.20 1.79
N TYR A 48 -13.31 2.82 1.46
CA TYR A 48 -13.01 3.40 0.15
C TYR A 48 -11.65 2.93 -0.38
N PRO A 49 -11.47 1.62 -0.64
CA PRO A 49 -10.17 1.05 -0.97
C PRO A 49 -9.58 1.60 -2.28
N GLU A 50 -10.42 2.07 -3.21
CA GLU A 50 -10.02 2.71 -4.47
C GLU A 50 -9.16 3.97 -4.28
N ARG A 51 -9.37 4.68 -3.16
CA ARG A 51 -8.61 5.89 -2.82
C ARG A 51 -7.11 5.66 -2.71
N LEU A 52 -6.70 4.43 -2.40
CA LEU A 52 -5.28 4.07 -2.37
C LEU A 52 -4.60 4.41 -3.69
N LYS A 53 -5.23 4.08 -4.83
CA LYS A 53 -4.68 4.33 -6.16
C LYS A 53 -5.05 5.72 -6.69
N ASP A 54 -6.25 6.18 -6.39
CA ASP A 54 -6.79 7.40 -6.99
C ASP A 54 -6.12 8.67 -6.43
N SER A 55 -5.92 8.73 -5.11
CA SER A 55 -5.40 9.91 -4.40
C SER A 55 -4.23 9.61 -3.47
N TYR A 56 -4.38 8.69 -2.51
CA TYR A 56 -3.47 8.59 -1.36
C TYR A 56 -2.04 8.24 -1.76
N ARG A 57 -1.83 7.33 -2.71
CA ARG A 57 -0.47 7.02 -3.19
C ARG A 57 0.25 8.25 -3.73
N LYS A 58 -0.42 9.13 -4.48
CA LYS A 58 0.19 10.36 -5.02
C LYS A 58 0.52 11.35 -3.92
N GLU A 59 -0.34 11.44 -2.91
CA GLU A 59 -0.12 12.30 -1.75
C GLU A 59 1.09 11.82 -0.93
N TRP A 60 1.21 10.51 -0.73
CA TRP A 60 2.36 9.91 -0.04
C TRP A 60 3.66 10.15 -0.81
N GLU A 61 3.66 9.98 -2.14
CA GLU A 61 4.82 10.31 -2.98
C GLU A 61 5.23 11.78 -2.83
N ALA A 62 4.27 12.70 -2.94
CA ALA A 62 4.54 14.13 -2.86
C ALA A 62 5.13 14.52 -1.49
N TYR A 63 4.57 13.96 -0.40
CA TYR A 63 5.09 14.14 0.94
C TYR A 63 6.52 13.63 1.06
N VAL A 64 6.75 12.36 0.69
CA VAL A 64 8.06 11.71 0.82
C VAL A 64 9.12 12.43 0.00
N ILE A 65 8.81 12.86 -1.23
CA ILE A 65 9.72 13.66 -2.05
C ILE A 65 10.09 14.96 -1.36
N LYS A 66 9.13 15.67 -0.79
CA LYS A 66 9.36 16.95 -0.10
C LYS A 66 10.21 16.75 1.16
N ALA A 67 9.91 15.73 1.96
CA ALA A 67 10.64 15.41 3.18
C ALA A 67 12.08 14.97 2.88
N LEU A 68 12.30 14.07 1.91
CA LEU A 68 13.64 13.66 1.50
C LEU A 68 14.46 14.82 0.91
N ALA A 69 13.81 15.74 0.17
CA ALA A 69 14.46 16.94 -0.34
C ALA A 69 14.91 17.90 0.78
N PHE A 70 14.24 17.85 1.93
CA PHE A 70 14.61 18.62 3.12
C PHE A 70 15.74 17.93 3.89
N GLU A 71 15.60 16.63 4.17
CA GLU A 71 16.61 15.79 4.83
C GLU A 71 17.98 15.84 4.13
N ILE A 72 18.02 15.66 2.81
CA ILE A 72 19.29 15.67 2.06
C ILE A 72 20.03 17.02 2.11
N ARG A 73 19.32 18.12 2.42
CA ARG A 73 19.93 19.45 2.61
C ARG A 73 20.50 19.63 4.02
N GLN A 74 20.03 18.84 4.98
CA GLN A 74 20.60 18.85 6.34
C GLN A 74 21.83 17.95 6.42
N HIS A 75 21.89 16.92 5.58
CA HIS A 75 23.01 16.00 5.44
C HIS A 75 24.01 16.45 4.36
N ASP A 76 24.68 17.58 4.60
CA ASP A 76 25.73 18.09 3.71
C ASP A 76 27.05 17.29 3.77
N ASP A 77 27.19 16.47 4.81
CA ASP A 77 28.33 15.59 5.06
C ASP A 77 28.34 14.32 4.20
N LEU A 78 27.18 13.90 3.70
CA LEU A 78 27.02 12.68 2.91
C LEU A 78 26.96 12.98 1.39
N SER A 79 27.46 12.06 0.58
CA SER A 79 27.14 12.05 -0.85
C SER A 79 25.68 11.63 -1.08
N PRO A 80 25.07 11.96 -2.23
CA PRO A 80 23.71 11.50 -2.54
C PRO A 80 23.53 9.98 -2.53
N ALA A 81 24.61 9.20 -2.78
CA ALA A 81 24.54 7.75 -2.73
C ALA A 81 24.51 7.24 -1.28
N GLU A 82 25.42 7.73 -0.44
CA GLU A 82 25.47 7.38 1.00
C GLU A 82 24.18 7.79 1.72
N PHE A 83 23.59 8.93 1.35
CA PHE A 83 22.29 9.34 1.87
C PHE A 83 21.16 8.38 1.47
N ILE A 84 21.16 7.88 0.22
CA ILE A 84 20.16 6.89 -0.22
C ILE A 84 20.33 5.60 0.58
N ASP A 85 21.56 5.09 0.72
CA ASP A 85 21.84 3.86 1.45
C ASP A 85 21.38 3.98 2.93
N LEU A 86 21.69 5.10 3.58
CA LEU A 86 21.22 5.41 4.93
C LEU A 86 19.69 5.43 5.03
N MET A 87 19.01 6.07 4.08
CA MET A 87 17.56 6.14 4.09
C MET A 87 16.91 4.77 3.84
N MET A 88 17.52 3.93 3.00
CA MET A 88 17.06 2.57 2.75
C MET A 88 17.25 1.68 3.99
N GLU A 89 18.39 1.79 4.69
CA GLU A 89 18.61 1.08 5.96
C GLU A 89 17.56 1.46 7.00
N LYS A 90 17.25 2.76 7.15
CA LYS A 90 16.19 3.24 8.04
C LYS A 90 14.80 2.72 7.65
N VAL A 91 14.51 2.63 6.36
CA VAL A 91 13.24 2.06 5.87
C VAL A 91 13.16 0.58 6.19
N GLU A 92 14.24 -0.17 6.01
CA GLU A 92 14.30 -1.59 6.37
C GLU A 92 14.10 -1.79 7.87
N ASP A 93 14.70 -0.95 8.72
CA ASP A 93 14.47 -0.96 10.16
C ASP A 93 12.99 -0.72 10.52
N VAL A 94 12.35 0.29 9.90
CA VAL A 94 10.91 0.54 10.07
C VAL A 94 10.09 -0.68 9.65
N GLN A 95 10.43 -1.29 8.52
CA GLN A 95 9.73 -2.47 8.01
C GLN A 95 9.86 -3.70 8.92
N GLN A 96 10.95 -3.82 9.68
CA GLN A 96 11.19 -4.97 10.55
C GLN A 96 10.72 -4.73 11.98
N ASN A 97 10.85 -3.51 12.49
CA ASN A 97 10.80 -3.24 13.93
C ASN A 97 9.71 -2.25 14.35
N ASN A 98 8.97 -1.62 13.43
CA ASN A 98 8.00 -0.58 13.78
C ASN A 98 6.55 -1.11 13.81
N ASP A 99 5.95 -1.23 14.99
CA ASP A 99 4.57 -1.72 15.17
C ASP A 99 3.51 -0.87 14.45
N THR A 100 3.70 0.45 14.44
CA THR A 100 2.78 1.37 13.75
C THR A 100 2.76 1.08 12.26
N TYR A 101 3.94 0.94 11.64
CA TYR A 101 4.06 0.54 10.24
C TYR A 101 3.31 -0.76 9.96
N HIS A 102 3.55 -1.80 10.75
CA HIS A 102 2.90 -3.11 10.56
C HIS A 102 1.36 -3.03 10.67
N ASN A 103 0.84 -2.22 11.60
CA ASN A 103 -0.59 -2.04 11.76
C ASN A 103 -1.22 -1.33 10.55
N LEU A 104 -0.59 -0.24 10.09
CA LEU A 104 -1.04 0.49 8.91
C LEU A 104 -0.92 -0.36 7.64
N LEU A 105 0.17 -1.10 7.50
CA LEU A 105 0.42 -2.00 6.37
C LEU A 105 -0.66 -3.06 6.24
N ARG A 106 -1.12 -3.63 7.36
CA ARG A 106 -2.22 -4.61 7.38
C ARG A 106 -3.50 -4.04 6.76
N GLN A 107 -3.84 -2.78 7.08
CA GLN A 107 -5.03 -2.12 6.56
C GLN A 107 -4.90 -1.84 5.05
N VAL A 108 -3.73 -1.39 4.61
CA VAL A 108 -3.42 -1.21 3.18
C VAL A 108 -3.52 -2.53 2.41
N HIS A 109 -2.98 -3.62 2.95
CA HIS A 109 -3.11 -4.94 2.32
C HIS A 109 -4.56 -5.42 2.27
N HIS A 110 -5.34 -5.18 3.33
CA HIS A 110 -6.76 -5.51 3.34
C HIS A 110 -7.52 -4.76 2.23
N ALA A 111 -7.29 -3.45 2.08
CA ALA A 111 -7.88 -2.64 1.03
C ALA A 111 -7.47 -3.11 -0.39
N LYS A 112 -6.19 -3.45 -0.58
CA LYS A 112 -5.69 -4.05 -1.84
C LYS A 112 -6.38 -5.37 -2.13
N GLY A 113 -6.60 -6.19 -1.10
CA GLY A 113 -7.34 -7.45 -1.19
C GLY A 113 -8.77 -7.25 -1.67
N ILE A 114 -9.48 -6.24 -1.15
CA ILE A 114 -10.84 -5.90 -1.61
C ILE A 114 -10.83 -5.57 -3.11
N LEU A 115 -9.99 -4.63 -3.56
CA LEU A 115 -9.90 -4.23 -4.98
C LEU A 115 -9.53 -5.40 -5.92
N GLN A 116 -8.70 -6.32 -5.46
CA GLN A 116 -8.32 -7.50 -6.25
C GLN A 116 -9.42 -8.56 -6.28
N SER A 117 -10.18 -8.69 -5.17
CA SER A 117 -11.29 -9.63 -5.05
C SER A 117 -12.51 -9.21 -5.89
N GLU A 118 -12.78 -7.91 -6.05
CA GLU A 118 -13.87 -7.43 -6.91
C GLU A 118 -13.61 -7.73 -8.40
N ASN A 119 -12.36 -7.89 -8.81
CA ASN A 119 -11.99 -8.37 -10.15
C ASN A 119 -12.02 -9.90 -10.30
N THR A 120 -12.30 -10.64 -9.22
CA THR A 120 -12.39 -12.10 -9.23
C THR A 120 -13.76 -12.52 -8.74
N ILE A 121 -14.77 -12.37 -9.60
CA ILE A 121 -16.07 -13.01 -9.43
C ILE A 121 -15.85 -14.53 -9.54
N VAL A 122 -15.48 -15.20 -8.44
CA VAL A 122 -15.64 -16.67 -8.34
C VAL A 122 -17.08 -16.91 -7.93
N PHE A 123 -17.96 -16.76 -8.90
CA PHE A 123 -19.36 -17.06 -8.76
C PHE A 123 -19.66 -18.46 -9.33
N PRO A 124 -20.34 -19.35 -8.57
CA PRO A 124 -20.86 -19.18 -7.22
C PRO A 124 -19.89 -19.64 -6.12
N THR A 125 -19.93 -18.96 -4.97
CA THR A 125 -19.27 -19.39 -3.71
C THR A 125 -19.80 -20.75 -3.24
N PRO A 126 -19.06 -21.55 -2.45
CA PRO A 126 -19.51 -22.88 -2.01
C PRO A 126 -20.88 -22.86 -1.31
N LEU A 127 -21.14 -21.86 -0.46
CA LEU A 127 -22.44 -21.68 0.19
C LEU A 127 -23.55 -21.36 -0.82
N ARG A 128 -23.28 -20.52 -1.82
CA ARG A 128 -24.25 -20.21 -2.88
C ARG A 128 -24.48 -21.40 -3.81
N GLN A 129 -23.48 -22.25 -4.05
CA GLN A 129 -23.65 -23.54 -4.75
C GLN A 129 -24.58 -24.47 -3.96
N GLN A 130 -24.38 -24.59 -2.65
CA GLN A 130 -25.26 -25.39 -1.78
C GLN A 130 -26.70 -24.86 -1.78
N LEU A 131 -26.89 -23.56 -1.59
CA LEU A 131 -28.22 -22.94 -1.64
C LEU A 131 -28.88 -23.08 -3.02
N THR A 132 -28.11 -22.95 -4.10
CA THR A 132 -28.64 -23.15 -5.46
C THR A 132 -29.07 -24.61 -5.66
N ALA A 133 -28.28 -25.58 -5.18
CA ALA A 133 -28.61 -27.00 -5.26
C ALA A 133 -29.91 -27.36 -4.50
N PHE A 134 -30.21 -26.67 -3.39
CA PHE A 134 -31.48 -26.82 -2.67
C PHE A 134 -32.68 -26.20 -3.39
N LEU A 135 -32.47 -25.17 -4.21
CA LEU A 135 -33.53 -24.45 -4.93
C LEU A 135 -33.82 -25.01 -6.31
N LEU A 136 -33.02 -25.97 -6.80
CA LEU A 136 -33.32 -26.68 -8.04
C LEU A 136 -34.50 -27.63 -7.81
N PRO A 137 -35.59 -27.53 -8.60
CA PRO A 137 -36.68 -28.49 -8.53
C PRO A 137 -36.14 -29.87 -8.89
N ILE A 138 -36.54 -30.89 -8.12
CA ILE A 138 -36.28 -32.30 -8.42
C ILE A 138 -37.11 -32.69 -9.65
N THR A 139 -36.69 -32.25 -10.81
CA THR A 139 -37.11 -32.75 -12.12
C THR A 139 -35.80 -33.01 -12.85
N THR A 140 -35.30 -34.22 -13.02
CA THR A 140 -35.96 -35.40 -13.54
C THR A 140 -35.10 -36.61 -13.17
N ILE A 141 -35.67 -37.59 -12.48
CA ILE A 141 -35.12 -38.96 -12.47
C ILE A 141 -35.68 -39.61 -13.74
N PRO A 142 -34.87 -39.97 -14.75
CA PRO A 142 -35.34 -40.89 -15.78
C PRO A 142 -35.43 -42.27 -15.13
N THR A 143 -36.66 -42.76 -14.98
CA THR A 143 -36.94 -44.15 -14.64
C THR A 143 -36.19 -45.10 -15.58
N PRO A 144 -35.48 -46.13 -15.07
CA PRO A 144 -34.85 -47.12 -15.94
C PRO A 144 -35.94 -47.94 -16.63
N LYS A 145 -35.92 -47.98 -17.96
CA LYS A 145 -36.76 -48.91 -18.73
C LYS A 145 -36.16 -50.31 -18.61
N LYS A 146 -37.01 -51.26 -18.22
CA LYS A 146 -36.77 -52.71 -18.29
C LYS A 146 -36.59 -53.18 -19.73
#